data_AF-A0ABD1T5H0-F1
#
_entry.id   AF-A0ABD1T5H0-F1
#
_cell.length_a   1.000
_cell.length_b   1.000
_cell.length_c   1.000
_cell.angle_alpha   90.00
_cell.angle_beta   90.00
_cell.angle_gamma   90.00
#
_symmetry.space_group_name_H-M   'P 1'
#
loop_
_entity.id
_entity.type
_entity.pdbx_description
1 polymer ?
#
loop_
_entity_poly.entity_id
_entity_poly.type
_entity_poly.pdbx_seq_one_letter_code
_entity_poly.pdbx_strand_id
1 'polypeptide(L)'
;MNDCISHGCVHNFYSLVSSIKYLAYRETNEVYVKIRLIPLRGNDGNVDDDCDFLGFDKSDEKEIPNSFAKTLTQSEANNGGRFSVPRYCVETIFPRLNYSTEPPV
;
A
#
# COMPACT_ATOMS: atom_id res chain seq x y z
N MET A 1 -2.95 -19.99 -32.19
CA MET A 1 -4.28 -20.31 -31.64
C MET A 1 -4.04 -20.86 -30.25
N ASN A 2 -4.66 -20.25 -29.25
CA ASN A 2 -4.35 -20.43 -27.83
C ASN A 2 -4.54 -21.88 -27.40
N ASP A 3 -3.46 -22.55 -26.99
CA ASP A 3 -3.60 -23.78 -26.20
C ASP A 3 -4.05 -23.37 -24.80
N CYS A 4 -5.37 -23.40 -24.67
CA CYS A 4 -6.09 -23.36 -23.43
C CYS A 4 -5.49 -24.39 -22.48
N ILE A 5 -5.00 -23.86 -21.35
CA ILE A 5 -4.61 -24.55 -20.14
C ILE A 5 -5.58 -25.72 -19.89
N SER A 6 -5.09 -26.92 -20.18
CA SER A 6 -5.78 -28.17 -19.89
C SER A 6 -6.03 -28.26 -18.38
N HIS A 7 -7.25 -28.63 -18.04
CA HIS A 7 -7.82 -28.68 -16.70
C HIS A 7 -7.00 -29.54 -15.75
N GLY A 8 -6.29 -28.87 -14.84
CA GLY A 8 -5.75 -29.43 -13.61
C GLY A 8 -5.45 -28.26 -12.70
N CYS A 9 -6.45 -27.74 -12.00
CA CYS A 9 -6.24 -26.69 -11.01
C CYS A 9 -5.28 -27.20 -9.94
N VAL A 10 -3.98 -26.96 -10.12
CA VAL A 10 -3.02 -26.99 -9.04
C VAL A 10 -3.48 -25.95 -8.03
N HIS A 11 -3.77 -26.39 -6.80
CA HIS A 11 -4.29 -25.52 -5.74
C HIS A 11 -3.35 -24.34 -5.44
N ASN A 12 -2.05 -24.52 -5.71
CA ASN A 12 -1.01 -23.50 -5.63
C ASN A 12 -0.05 -23.62 -6.82
N PHE A 13 0.38 -22.49 -7.38
CA PHE A 13 1.41 -22.43 -8.41
C PHE A 13 2.54 -21.49 -7.95
N TYR A 14 3.79 -21.89 -8.19
CA TYR A 14 4.95 -21.06 -7.86
C TYR A 14 5.19 -20.02 -8.96
N SER A 15 5.53 -18.79 -8.58
CA SER A 15 5.78 -17.70 -9.52
C SER A 15 6.75 -16.68 -8.96
N LEU A 16 7.50 -16.04 -9.83
CA LEU A 16 8.30 -14.86 -9.50
C LEU A 16 7.47 -13.60 -9.70
N VAL A 17 7.58 -12.65 -8.77
CA VAL A 17 6.96 -11.32 -8.89
C VAL A 17 7.86 -10.44 -9.75
N SER A 18 7.39 -10.06 -10.93
CA SER A 18 8.14 -9.23 -11.88
C SER A 18 7.88 -7.73 -11.69
N SER A 19 6.70 -7.35 -11.20
CA SER A 19 6.38 -5.94 -10.93
C SER A 19 5.19 -5.80 -10.00
N ILE A 20 5.18 -4.73 -9.21
CA ILE A 20 4.07 -4.33 -8.34
C ILE A 20 3.68 -2.88 -8.68
N LYS A 21 2.40 -2.60 -8.88
CA LYS A 21 1.87 -1.24 -9.04
C LYS A 21 0.78 -0.98 -8.01
N TYR A 22 0.94 0.05 -7.20
CA TYR A 22 -0.06 0.52 -6.23
C TYR A 22 -1.01 1.50 -6.90
N LEU A 23 -2.32 1.25 -6.79
CA LEU A 23 -3.36 1.97 -7.51
C LEU A 23 -4.58 2.19 -6.61
N ALA A 24 -5.45 3.12 -7.00
CA ALA A 24 -6.74 3.34 -6.36
C ALA A 24 -7.77 3.70 -7.42
N TYR A 25 -9.03 3.30 -7.20
CA TYR A 25 -10.15 3.76 -8.02
C TYR A 25 -10.52 5.19 -7.62
N ARG A 26 -10.62 6.08 -8.60
CA ARG A 26 -10.84 7.51 -8.35
C ARG A 26 -12.22 7.80 -7.76
N GLU A 27 -13.20 6.99 -8.13
CA GLU A 27 -14.60 7.19 -7.78
C GLU A 27 -14.92 6.68 -6.37
N THR A 28 -14.37 5.53 -5.99
CA THR A 28 -14.65 4.88 -4.69
C THR A 28 -13.55 5.09 -3.65
N ASN A 29 -12.36 5.56 -4.06
CA ASN A 29 -11.14 5.58 -3.25
C ASN A 29 -10.69 4.19 -2.76
N GLU A 30 -11.19 3.11 -3.36
CA GLU A 30 -10.76 1.75 -3.04
C GLU A 30 -9.36 1.48 -3.60
N VAL A 31 -8.44 1.05 -2.74
CA VAL A 31 -7.04 0.77 -3.08
C VAL A 31 -6.87 -0.66 -3.57
N TYR A 32 -6.01 -0.86 -4.57
CA TYR A 32 -5.67 -2.17 -5.09
C TYR A 32 -4.23 -2.22 -5.61
N VAL A 33 -3.73 -3.43 -5.85
CA VAL A 33 -2.38 -3.65 -6.36
C VAL A 33 -2.43 -4.51 -7.61
N LYS A 34 -1.73 -4.09 -8.66
CA LYS A 34 -1.53 -4.90 -9.87
C LYS A 34 -0.16 -5.58 -9.79
N ILE A 35 -0.19 -6.89 -9.57
CA ILE A 35 1.01 -7.73 -9.49
C ILE A 35 1.18 -8.48 -10.82
N ARG A 36 2.38 -8.41 -11.41
CA ARG A 36 2.73 -9.20 -12.59
C ARG A 36 3.56 -10.41 -12.14
N LEU A 37 3.10 -11.60 -12.50
CA LEU A 37 3.71 -12.87 -12.12
C LEU A 37 4.32 -13.57 -13.35
N ILE A 38 5.46 -14.22 -13.15
CA ILE A 38 6.08 -15.13 -14.13
C ILE A 38 5.97 -16.55 -13.55
N PRO A 39 5.20 -17.46 -14.19
CA PRO A 39 5.00 -18.81 -13.67
C PRO A 39 6.28 -19.64 -13.77
N LEU A 40 6.58 -20.41 -12.71
CA LEU A 40 7.69 -21.35 -12.68
C LEU A 40 7.20 -22.75 -13.07
N ARG A 41 7.89 -23.41 -14.00
CA ARG A 41 7.60 -24.81 -14.38
C ARG A 41 8.29 -25.75 -13.40
N GLY A 42 7.56 -26.77 -12.94
CA GLY A 42 8.01 -27.65 -11.86
C GLY A 42 9.37 -28.29 -12.15
N ASN A 43 10.25 -28.21 -11.14
CA ASN A 43 11.61 -28.77 -11.03
C ASN A 43 12.78 -27.84 -11.37
N ASP A 44 12.57 -26.62 -11.86
CA ASP A 44 13.67 -25.67 -12.05
C ASP A 44 13.91 -24.85 -10.76
N GLY A 45 14.39 -25.55 -9.72
CA GLY A 45 14.95 -24.95 -8.51
C GLY A 45 16.30 -24.26 -8.73
N ASN A 46 16.77 -24.18 -9.98
CA ASN A 46 17.87 -23.34 -10.39
C ASN A 46 17.26 -22.03 -10.91
N VAL A 47 16.91 -21.16 -9.97
CA VAL A 47 16.81 -19.73 -10.29
C VAL A 47 18.23 -19.33 -10.67
N ASP A 48 18.52 -19.29 -11.97
CA ASP A 48 19.77 -18.70 -12.45
C ASP A 48 19.89 -17.33 -11.77
N ASP A 49 21.00 -17.15 -11.08
CA ASP A 49 21.42 -15.93 -10.37
C ASP A 49 21.53 -14.72 -11.34
N ASP A 50 21.34 -14.97 -12.64
CA ASP A 50 21.31 -14.03 -13.75
C ASP A 50 19.91 -13.45 -14.06
N CYS A 51 18.89 -13.72 -13.24
CA CYS A 51 17.73 -12.82 -13.20
C CYS A 51 18.14 -11.55 -12.44
N ASP A 52 19.00 -10.78 -13.11
CA ASP A 52 19.42 -9.43 -12.76
C ASP A 52 18.23 -8.74 -12.10
N PHE A 53 18.37 -8.59 -10.78
CA PHE A 53 17.35 -8.22 -9.83
C PHE A 53 16.96 -6.77 -10.15
N LEU A 54 16.17 -6.60 -11.21
CA LEU A 54 15.84 -5.32 -11.82
C LEU A 54 14.95 -4.56 -10.84
N GLY A 55 15.62 -3.82 -9.97
CA GLY A 55 15.06 -2.68 -9.30
C GLY A 55 13.80 -3.00 -8.51
N PHE A 56 13.87 -3.94 -7.56
CA PHE A 56 13.43 -3.49 -6.25
C PHE A 56 14.46 -2.44 -5.86
N ASP A 57 14.24 -1.24 -6.39
CA ASP A 57 14.82 -0.03 -5.87
C ASP A 57 14.68 -0.25 -4.38
N LYS A 58 15.82 -0.38 -3.69
CA LYS A 58 15.88 -0.03 -2.29
C LYS A 58 15.59 1.46 -2.31
N SER A 59 14.35 1.80 -2.66
CA SER A 59 13.83 3.14 -2.64
C SER A 59 14.18 3.52 -1.24
N ASP A 60 15.02 4.54 -1.16
CA ASP A 60 15.61 5.13 0.02
C ASP A 60 14.80 4.76 1.25
N GLU A 61 15.42 4.46 2.38
CA GLU A 61 14.77 4.43 3.69
C GLU A 61 13.96 5.71 3.89
N LYS A 62 12.81 5.77 3.24
CA LYS A 62 11.85 6.86 3.19
C LYS A 62 11.16 6.57 4.48
N GLU A 63 11.60 7.29 5.51
CA GLU A 63 10.95 7.31 6.80
C GLU A 63 9.46 7.20 6.55
N ILE A 64 8.88 6.07 6.97
CA ILE A 64 7.45 5.85 6.83
C ILE A 64 6.84 6.95 7.68
N PRO A 65 6.14 7.94 7.10
CA PRO A 65 5.64 9.05 7.86
C PRO A 65 4.62 8.53 8.88
N ASN A 66 4.67 9.08 10.10
CA ASN A 66 3.70 8.74 11.13
C ASN A 66 2.28 8.99 10.60
N SER A 67 1.40 8.01 10.77
CA SER A 67 0.02 8.09 10.28
C SER A 67 -0.97 7.58 11.34
N PHE A 68 -2.20 8.07 11.26
CA PHE A 68 -3.30 7.66 12.13
C PHE A 68 -4.59 7.56 11.33
N ALA A 69 -5.28 6.43 11.46
CA ALA A 69 -6.60 6.23 10.88
C ALA A 69 -7.67 6.44 11.95
N LYS A 70 -8.65 7.30 11.66
CA LYS A 70 -9.79 7.57 12.53
C LYS A 70 -11.09 7.14 11.87
N THR A 71 -11.89 6.34 12.57
CA THR A 71 -13.30 6.16 12.22
C THR A 71 -14.08 7.41 12.57
N LEU A 72 -14.74 8.01 11.58
CA LEU A 72 -15.56 9.20 11.79
C LEU A 72 -16.71 8.90 12.75
N THR A 73 -16.92 9.78 13.73
CA THR A 73 -18.12 9.71 14.56
C THR A 73 -19.32 10.32 13.83
N GLN A 74 -20.53 10.03 14.31
CA GLN A 74 -21.75 10.62 13.73
C GLN A 74 -21.72 12.16 13.75
N SER A 75 -21.14 12.77 14.79
CA SER A 75 -21.01 14.23 14.85
C SER A 75 -20.10 14.77 13.75
N GLU A 76 -19.03 14.05 13.39
CA GLU A 76 -18.07 14.46 12.36
C GLU A 76 -18.61 14.30 10.93
N ALA A 77 -19.51 13.33 10.72
CA ALA A 77 -20.09 13.04 9.41
C ALA A 77 -21.32 13.91 9.07
N ASN A 78 -21.92 14.58 10.05
CA ASN A 78 -23.06 15.47 9.83
C ASN A 78 -22.57 16.88 9.47
N ASN A 79 -23.26 17.57 8.54
CA ASN A 79 -22.95 18.90 7.96
C ASN A 79 -22.98 20.08 8.97
N GLY A 80 -22.27 19.95 10.08
CA GLY A 80 -22.19 20.91 11.17
C GLY A 80 -21.19 20.54 12.26
N GLY A 81 -20.55 19.36 12.21
CA GLY A 81 -19.52 18.97 13.17
C GLY A 81 -18.12 19.33 12.73
N ARG A 82 -17.25 19.57 13.73
CA ARG A 82 -15.79 19.69 13.53
C ARG A 82 -15.13 18.33 13.66
N PHE A 83 -13.99 18.15 13.00
CA PHE A 83 -13.13 16.98 13.19
C PHE A 83 -12.41 17.06 14.53
N SER A 84 -12.51 16.02 15.35
CA SER A 84 -11.81 15.91 16.63
C SER A 84 -10.52 15.11 16.46
N VAL A 85 -9.38 15.74 16.71
CA VAL A 85 -8.06 15.08 16.58
C VAL A 85 -7.61 14.57 17.96
N PRO A 86 -7.24 13.28 18.12
CA PRO A 86 -6.62 12.81 19.35
C PRO A 86 -5.30 13.54 19.63
N ARG A 87 -5.03 13.88 20.90
CA ARG A 87 -3.84 14.66 21.29
C ARG A 87 -2.53 14.07 20.78
N TYR A 88 -2.37 12.75 20.88
CA TYR A 88 -1.21 12.03 20.36
C TYR A 88 -0.93 12.33 18.88
N CYS A 89 -1.98 12.45 18.04
CA CYS A 89 -1.79 12.76 16.62
C CYS A 89 -1.21 14.17 16.43
N VAL A 90 -1.67 15.15 17.23
CA VAL A 90 -1.14 16.53 17.21
C VAL A 90 0.35 16.55 17.53
N GLU A 91 0.79 15.72 18.46
CA GLU A 91 2.18 15.69 18.92
C GLU A 91 3.13 14.89 18.00
N THR A 92 2.60 13.97 17.19
CA THR A 92 3.42 13.00 16.43
C THR A 92 3.27 13.03 14.91
N ILE A 93 2.18 13.62 14.40
CA ILE A 93 1.85 13.64 12.97
C ILE A 93 1.77 15.08 12.43
N PHE A 94 1.18 16.01 13.19
CA PHE A 94 1.03 17.40 12.76
C PHE A 94 2.30 18.23 13.04
N PRO A 95 2.50 19.33 12.29
CA PRO A 95 3.50 20.34 12.66
C PRO A 95 3.30 20.82 14.10
N ARG A 96 4.40 21.12 14.80
CA ARG A 96 4.33 21.61 16.19
C ARG A 96 3.63 22.96 16.24
N LEU A 97 2.66 23.07 17.13
CA LEU A 97 1.98 24.33 17.44
C LEU A 97 2.88 25.27 18.24
N ASN A 98 2.80 26.56 17.96
CA ASN A 98 3.31 27.63 18.78
C ASN A 98 2.31 27.98 19.89
N TYR A 99 2.58 27.53 21.11
CA TYR A 99 1.72 27.79 22.28
C TYR A 99 1.85 29.19 22.86
N SER A 100 2.70 30.06 22.32
CA SER A 100 2.82 31.47 22.75
C SER A 100 1.81 32.39 22.09
N THR A 101 1.03 31.93 21.11
CA THR A 101 -0.05 32.69 20.46
C THR A 101 -1.42 32.25 20.95
N GLU A 102 -2.42 33.12 20.83
CA GLU A 102 -3.81 32.82 21.18
C GLU A 102 -4.76 33.07 20.00
N PRO A 103 -5.38 32.03 19.40
CA PRO A 103 -5.18 30.60 19.69
C PRO A 103 -3.77 30.10 19.27
N PRO A 104 -3.31 28.94 19.78
CA PRO A 104 -2.08 28.31 19.33
C PRO A 104 -2.15 28.01 17.82
N VAL A 105 -1.13 28.40 17.06
CA VAL A 105 -1.03 28.16 15.59
C VAL A 105 0.17 27.30 15.22
#